data_AF-A0A7R9WU21-F1
#
_entry.id   AF-A0A7R9WU21-F1
#
_cell.length_a   1.000
_cell.length_b   1.000
_cell.length_c   1.000
_cell.angle_alpha   90.00
_cell.angle_beta   90.00
_cell.angle_gamma   90.00
#
_symmetry.space_group_name_H-M   'P 1'
#
loop_
_entity.id
_entity.type
_entity.pdbx_description
1 polymer ?
#
loop_
_entity_poly.entity_id
_entity_poly.type
_entity_poly.pdbx_seq_one_letter_code
_entity_poly.pdbx_strand_id
1 'polypeptide(L)'
;HSGRAAGGELEEKIDLSKEADDKIPEAKALASSGKLEDGLALMFALEKRCRVGNDSPSLVRVCNASLEMCKTNIDVLLTTLQTLVTRRSQKTQAIRACVHTALPWCIKDSFTPLELDDAAVVGSGDKAAKEEARDKLVVALRDITDGRIFLEGERARLTRALSIIKEASGDIS
;
A
#
# COMPACT_ATOMS: atom_id res chain seq x y z
N HIS A 1 -48.38 -8.96 4.28
CA HIS A 1 -47.29 -8.94 5.27
C HIS A 1 -46.14 -9.80 4.76
N SER A 2 -44.98 -9.19 4.48
CA SER A 2 -43.74 -9.89 4.17
C SER A 2 -42.65 -9.24 5.02
N GLY A 3 -42.04 -10.05 5.89
CA GLY A 3 -41.22 -9.64 7.02
C GLY A 3 -40.01 -8.81 6.61
N ARG A 4 -39.87 -7.66 7.26
CA ARG A 4 -38.63 -6.89 7.32
C ARG A 4 -37.71 -7.66 8.28
N ALA A 5 -36.64 -8.26 7.76
CA ALA A 5 -35.60 -8.81 8.63
C ALA A 5 -34.94 -7.64 9.37
N ALA A 6 -35.30 -7.48 10.65
CA ALA A 6 -34.47 -6.81 11.61
C ALA A 6 -33.32 -7.76 11.93
N GLY A 7 -32.10 -7.40 11.52
CA GLY A 7 -30.95 -8.28 11.65
C GLY A 7 -29.65 -7.55 11.35
N GLY A 8 -29.47 -6.36 11.94
CA GLY A 8 -28.16 -5.75 12.06
C GLY A 8 -27.40 -6.50 13.14
N GLU A 9 -26.90 -7.70 12.83
CA GLU A 9 -25.91 -8.35 13.67
C GLU A 9 -24.71 -7.41 13.74
N LEU A 10 -24.49 -6.81 14.91
CA LEU A 10 -23.35 -5.94 15.13
C LEU A 10 -22.10 -6.80 14.90
N GLU A 11 -21.39 -6.55 13.81
CA GLU A 11 -20.14 -7.23 13.51
C GLU A 11 -19.22 -7.09 14.73
N GLU A 12 -18.87 -8.23 15.34
CA GLU A 12 -18.05 -8.25 16.55
C GLU A 12 -16.72 -7.56 16.24
N LYS A 13 -16.40 -6.56 17.06
CA LYS A 13 -15.18 -5.77 16.95
C LYS A 13 -14.21 -6.19 18.04
N ILE A 14 -13.06 -6.68 17.62
CA ILE A 14 -11.93 -6.98 18.50
C ILE A 14 -11.01 -5.76 18.49
N ASP A 15 -10.53 -5.32 19.65
CA ASP A 15 -9.49 -4.30 19.73
C ASP A 15 -8.11 -4.97 19.73
N LEU A 16 -7.34 -4.73 18.67
CA LEU A 16 -5.98 -5.25 18.51
C LEU A 16 -4.93 -4.14 18.58
N SER A 17 -5.28 -2.95 19.08
CA SER A 17 -4.38 -1.80 19.19
C SER A 17 -3.08 -2.14 19.92
N LYS A 18 -3.17 -2.78 21.09
CA LYS A 18 -2.00 -3.23 21.88
C LYS A 18 -1.13 -4.22 21.11
N GLU A 19 -1.76 -5.19 20.45
CA GLU A 19 -1.02 -6.18 19.66
C GLU A 19 -0.32 -5.52 18.47
N ALA A 20 -0.92 -4.49 17.87
CA ALA A 20 -0.28 -3.68 16.84
C ALA A 20 0.85 -2.81 17.39
N ASP A 21 0.71 -2.24 18.59
CA ASP A 21 1.75 -1.46 19.27
C ASP A 21 3.00 -2.31 19.55
N ASP A 22 2.82 -3.59 19.87
CA ASP A 22 3.92 -4.52 20.15
C ASP A 22 4.54 -5.10 18.86
N LYS A 23 3.70 -5.61 17.94
CA LYS A 23 4.17 -6.37 16.77
C LYS A 23 4.70 -5.53 15.62
N ILE A 24 4.22 -4.28 15.46
CA ILE A 24 4.73 -3.42 14.38
C ILE A 24 6.21 -3.09 14.60
N PRO A 25 6.65 -2.64 15.79
CA PRO A 25 8.07 -2.45 16.09
C PRO A 25 8.88 -3.74 15.96
N GLU A 26 8.34 -4.88 16.41
CA GLU A 26 8.99 -6.19 16.27
C GLU A 26 9.25 -6.55 14.80
N ALA A 27 8.24 -6.43 13.93
CA ALA A 27 8.39 -6.69 12.51
C ALA A 27 9.39 -5.73 11.85
N LYS A 28 9.37 -4.45 12.23
CA LYS A 28 10.36 -3.46 11.75
C LYS A 28 11.78 -3.83 12.18
N ALA A 29 11.96 -4.28 13.43
CA ALA A 29 13.27 -4.73 13.91
C ALA A 29 13.76 -5.99 13.16
N LEU A 30 12.87 -6.95 12.90
CA LEU A 30 13.17 -8.12 12.06
C LEU A 30 13.63 -7.69 10.66
N ALA A 31 12.88 -6.79 10.01
CA ALA A 31 13.23 -6.26 8.69
C ALA A 31 14.60 -5.57 8.70
N SER A 32 14.86 -4.69 9.68
CA SER A 32 16.16 -4.02 9.83
C SER A 32 17.32 -4.98 10.14
N SER A 33 17.04 -6.15 10.70
CA SER A 33 18.03 -7.22 10.93
C SER A 33 18.28 -8.13 9.72
N GLY A 34 17.72 -7.80 8.55
CA GLY A 34 17.84 -8.60 7.33
C GLY A 34 16.81 -9.72 7.20
N LYS A 35 15.84 -9.81 8.13
CA LYS A 35 14.77 -10.81 8.16
C LYS A 35 13.44 -10.20 7.71
N LEU A 36 13.43 -9.62 6.51
CA LEU A 36 12.24 -8.95 5.95
C LEU A 36 11.05 -9.91 5.82
N GLU A 37 11.29 -11.14 5.38
CA GLU A 37 10.25 -12.16 5.20
C GLU A 37 9.55 -12.52 6.52
N ASP A 38 10.31 -12.69 7.61
CA ASP A 38 9.76 -12.95 8.94
C ASP A 38 8.91 -11.78 9.43
N GLY A 39 9.39 -10.54 9.23
CA GLY A 39 8.65 -9.33 9.56
C GLY A 39 7.33 -9.23 8.78
N LEU A 40 7.35 -9.54 7.48
CA LEU A 40 6.14 -9.51 6.64
C LEU A 40 5.17 -10.64 7.00
N ALA A 41 5.66 -11.83 7.36
CA ALA A 41 4.82 -12.91 7.85
C ALA A 41 4.08 -12.50 9.14
N LEU A 42 4.77 -11.84 10.07
CA LEU A 42 4.16 -11.30 11.30
C LEU A 42 3.08 -10.25 10.97
N MET A 43 3.36 -9.35 10.02
CA MET A 43 2.40 -8.33 9.59
C MET A 43 1.19 -8.92 8.87
N PHE A 44 1.36 -9.92 8.00
CA PHE A 44 0.23 -10.59 7.34
C PHE A 44 -0.65 -11.38 8.31
N ALA A 45 -0.06 -11.98 9.33
CA ALA A 45 -0.83 -12.63 10.39
C ALA A 45 -1.69 -11.61 11.15
N LEU A 46 -1.12 -10.45 11.50
CA LEU A 46 -1.84 -9.39 12.20
C LEU A 46 -2.88 -8.68 11.31
N GLU A 47 -2.58 -8.45 10.02
CA GLU A 47 -3.52 -7.92 9.02
C GLU A 47 -4.78 -8.77 9.00
N LYS A 48 -4.63 -10.10 8.88
CA LYS A 48 -5.75 -11.03 8.82
C LYS A 48 -6.62 -10.89 10.07
N ARG A 49 -6.00 -10.79 11.25
CA ARG A 49 -6.73 -10.64 12.52
C ARG A 49 -7.47 -9.30 12.59
N CYS A 50 -6.84 -8.19 12.22
CA CYS A 50 -7.48 -6.87 12.21
C CYS A 50 -8.62 -6.78 11.18
N ARG A 51 -8.46 -7.44 10.03
CA ARG A 51 -9.49 -7.50 8.98
C ARG A 51 -10.70 -8.30 9.43
N VAL A 52 -10.50 -9.52 9.91
CA VAL A 52 -11.58 -10.42 10.36
C VAL A 52 -12.23 -9.94 11.66
N GLY A 53 -11.46 -9.35 12.58
CA GLY A 53 -11.94 -8.82 13.86
C GLY A 53 -12.49 -7.39 13.77
N ASN A 54 -12.76 -6.86 12.57
CA ASN A 54 -13.35 -5.54 12.35
C ASN A 54 -12.59 -4.34 12.97
N ASP A 55 -11.29 -4.51 13.25
CA ASP A 55 -10.40 -3.46 13.74
C ASP A 55 -9.76 -2.66 12.60
N SER A 56 -10.50 -1.72 12.01
CA SER A 56 -9.99 -0.89 10.91
C SER A 56 -8.81 0.02 11.30
N PRO A 57 -8.79 0.67 12.49
CA PRO A 57 -7.65 1.47 12.92
C PRO A 57 -6.32 0.68 12.94
N SER A 58 -6.29 -0.49 13.58
CA SER A 58 -5.08 -1.32 13.62
C SER A 58 -4.74 -1.89 12.24
N LEU A 59 -5.75 -2.27 11.44
CA LEU A 59 -5.55 -2.75 10.07
C LEU A 59 -4.80 -1.73 9.21
N VAL A 60 -5.20 -0.46 9.26
CA VAL A 60 -4.52 0.62 8.50
C VAL A 60 -3.05 0.75 8.92
N ARG A 61 -2.77 0.73 10.23
CA ARG A 61 -1.40 0.81 10.75
C ARG A 61 -0.52 -0.35 10.27
N VAL A 62 -1.07 -1.56 10.28
CA VAL A 62 -0.38 -2.79 9.84
C VAL A 62 -0.10 -2.77 8.34
N CYS A 63 -1.07 -2.35 7.52
CA CYS A 63 -0.87 -2.20 6.08
C CYS A 63 0.25 -1.19 5.77
N ASN A 64 0.23 -0.02 6.42
CA ASN A 64 1.24 1.01 6.20
C ASN A 64 2.64 0.52 6.60
N ALA A 65 2.77 -0.09 7.79
CA ALA A 65 4.03 -0.65 8.27
C ALA A 65 4.59 -1.74 7.34
N SER A 66 3.72 -2.59 6.78
CA SER A 66 4.11 -3.62 5.81
C SER A 66 4.76 -3.01 4.56
N LEU A 67 4.16 -1.95 4.02
CA LEU A 67 4.70 -1.27 2.84
C LEU A 67 5.99 -0.50 3.15
N GLU A 68 6.06 0.19 4.29
CA GLU A 68 7.26 0.92 4.72
C GLU A 68 8.49 0.01 4.83
N MET A 69 8.32 -1.21 5.36
CA MET A 69 9.40 -2.20 5.45
C MET A 69 9.93 -2.65 4.08
N CYS A 70 9.11 -2.58 3.04
CA CYS A 70 9.46 -3.01 1.69
C CYS A 70 10.01 -1.88 0.82
N LYS A 71 10.00 -0.62 1.30
CA LYS A 71 10.21 0.57 0.45
C LYS A 71 11.50 0.55 -0.38
N THR A 72 12.57 -0.06 0.14
CA THR A 72 13.88 -0.15 -0.54
C THR A 72 14.00 -1.30 -1.53
N ASN A 73 13.02 -2.21 -1.55
CA ASN A 73 12.95 -3.35 -2.47
C ASN A 73 11.62 -3.29 -3.24
N ILE A 74 11.68 -2.78 -4.47
CA ILE A 74 10.49 -2.53 -5.28
C ILE A 74 9.70 -3.81 -5.55
N ASP A 75 10.34 -4.94 -5.85
CA ASP A 75 9.62 -6.17 -6.22
C ASP A 75 8.83 -6.74 -5.03
N VAL A 76 9.42 -6.69 -3.83
CA VAL A 76 8.74 -7.09 -2.59
C VAL A 76 7.62 -6.11 -2.24
N LEU A 77 7.85 -4.81 -2.44
CA LEU A 77 6.84 -3.78 -2.23
C LEU A 77 5.61 -4.01 -3.12
N LEU A 78 5.81 -4.21 -4.42
CA LEU A 78 4.72 -4.43 -5.38
C LEU A 78 3.94 -5.70 -5.06
N THR A 79 4.65 -6.78 -4.72
CA THR A 79 4.01 -8.05 -4.32
C THR A 79 3.20 -7.89 -3.04
N THR A 80 3.74 -7.19 -2.04
CA THR A 80 3.07 -6.92 -0.76
C THR A 80 1.84 -6.04 -0.97
N LEU A 81 1.98 -4.97 -1.75
CA LEU A 81 0.91 -4.05 -2.11
C LEU A 81 -0.24 -4.82 -2.80
N GLN A 82 0.07 -5.59 -3.84
CA GLN A 82 -0.91 -6.41 -4.55
C GLN A 82 -1.60 -7.41 -3.62
N THR A 83 -0.85 -8.05 -2.73
CA THR A 83 -1.38 -9.01 -1.76
C THR A 83 -2.37 -8.36 -0.81
N LEU A 84 -2.06 -7.17 -0.26
CA LEU A 84 -2.92 -6.47 0.68
C LEU A 84 -4.21 -5.98 0.05
N VAL A 85 -4.16 -5.43 -1.18
CA VAL A 85 -5.33 -4.81 -1.85
C VAL A 85 -6.26 -5.81 -2.54
N THR A 86 -5.79 -7.04 -2.79
CA THR A 86 -6.59 -8.12 -3.41
C THR A 86 -7.14 -9.14 -2.42
N ARG A 87 -6.86 -9.01 -1.10
CA ARG A 87 -7.47 -9.88 -0.08
C ARG A 87 -9.00 -9.88 -0.21
N ARG A 88 -9.60 -11.08 -0.21
CA ARG A 88 -11.06 -11.23 -0.19
C ARG A 88 -11.63 -10.51 1.04
N SER A 89 -12.65 -9.67 0.81
CA SER A 89 -13.28 -8.83 1.84
C SER A 89 -12.30 -7.85 2.49
N GLN A 90 -11.33 -7.32 1.74
CA GLN A 90 -10.50 -6.22 2.22
C GLN A 90 -11.34 -4.96 2.46
N LYS A 91 -11.03 -4.23 3.53
CA LYS A 91 -11.74 -2.99 3.88
C LYS A 91 -11.27 -1.84 2.97
N THR A 92 -12.22 -1.04 2.49
CA THR A 92 -11.94 0.16 1.67
C THR A 92 -10.90 1.09 2.31
N GLN A 93 -10.96 1.25 3.64
CA GLN A 93 -9.99 2.06 4.39
C GLN A 93 -8.56 1.51 4.30
N ALA A 94 -8.38 0.19 4.31
CA ALA A 94 -7.07 -0.45 4.19
C ALA A 94 -6.50 -0.31 2.76
N ILE A 95 -7.34 -0.46 1.73
CA ILE A 95 -6.93 -0.25 0.33
C ILE A 95 -6.51 1.21 0.11
N ARG A 96 -7.32 2.17 0.59
CA ARG A 96 -6.97 3.60 0.55
C ARG A 96 -5.65 3.88 1.25
N ALA A 97 -5.46 3.33 2.45
CA ALA A 97 -4.22 3.49 3.20
C ALA A 97 -3.01 2.97 2.41
N CYS A 98 -3.09 1.78 1.81
CA CYS A 98 -2.01 1.24 0.98
C CYS A 98 -1.64 2.18 -0.18
N VAL A 99 -2.63 2.66 -0.92
CA VAL A 99 -2.40 3.59 -2.04
C VAL A 99 -1.83 4.91 -1.55
N HIS A 100 -2.41 5.50 -0.51
CA HIS A 100 -1.99 6.80 0.04
C HIS A 100 -0.61 6.76 0.67
N THR A 101 -0.21 5.63 1.26
CA THR A 101 1.15 5.45 1.79
C THR A 101 2.18 5.37 0.68
N ALA A 102 1.88 4.67 -0.42
CA ALA A 102 2.83 4.47 -1.52
C ALA A 102 2.87 5.65 -2.51
N LEU A 103 1.79 6.42 -2.67
CA LEU A 103 1.68 7.50 -3.66
C LEU A 103 2.80 8.55 -3.56
N PRO A 104 3.20 9.04 -2.37
CA PRO A 104 4.28 10.02 -2.23
C PRO A 104 5.66 9.47 -2.59
N TRP A 105 5.81 8.15 -2.76
CA TRP A 105 7.07 7.53 -3.16
C TRP A 105 7.27 7.49 -4.67
N CYS A 106 6.24 7.86 -5.45
CA CYS A 106 6.34 7.96 -6.89
C CYS A 106 5.84 9.28 -7.49
N ILE A 107 5.11 10.10 -6.73
CA ILE A 107 4.58 11.39 -7.18
C ILE A 107 4.86 12.46 -6.10
N LYS A 108 5.40 13.61 -6.50
CA LYS A 108 5.73 14.75 -5.61
C LYS A 108 4.52 15.65 -5.33
N ASP A 109 3.72 15.93 -6.36
CA ASP A 109 2.57 16.84 -6.28
C ASP A 109 1.29 16.23 -6.92
N SER A 110 0.40 17.04 -7.46
CA SER A 110 -0.81 16.57 -8.13
C SER A 110 -0.53 15.57 -9.25
N PHE A 111 0.56 15.67 -10.01
CA PHE A 111 0.79 14.81 -11.18
C PHE A 111 2.27 14.66 -11.58
N THR A 112 3.19 15.34 -10.90
CA THR A 112 4.62 15.31 -11.23
C THR A 112 5.26 14.05 -10.66
N PRO A 113 5.87 13.19 -11.50
CA PRO A 113 6.68 12.06 -11.04
C PRO A 113 7.76 12.52 -10.06
N LEU A 114 8.05 11.72 -9.05
CA LEU A 114 9.05 12.05 -8.04
C LEU A 114 10.45 12.17 -8.66
N GLU A 115 11.16 13.25 -8.30
CA GLU A 115 12.57 13.47 -8.61
C GLU A 115 13.44 12.59 -7.69
N LEU A 116 14.60 12.13 -8.17
CA LEU A 116 15.38 11.05 -7.51
C LEU A 116 16.56 11.54 -6.67
N ASP A 117 16.65 12.84 -6.43
CA ASP A 117 17.70 13.51 -5.68
C ASP A 117 17.59 13.29 -4.14
N ASP A 118 16.47 12.75 -3.66
CA ASP A 118 16.18 12.62 -2.24
C ASP A 118 16.42 11.23 -1.61
N ALA A 119 16.59 11.21 -0.28
CA ALA A 119 16.66 9.98 0.53
C ALA A 119 15.31 9.24 0.65
N ALA A 120 14.20 9.87 0.24
CA ALA A 120 12.85 9.33 0.37
C ALA A 120 12.39 8.49 -0.84
N VAL A 121 13.26 8.22 -1.80
CA VAL A 121 12.97 7.51 -3.05
C VAL A 121 12.67 6.01 -2.81
N VAL A 122 11.84 5.42 -3.67
CA VAL A 122 11.57 3.98 -3.68
C VAL A 122 12.71 3.21 -4.36
N GLY A 123 13.03 2.03 -3.85
CA GLY A 123 14.11 1.20 -4.37
C GLY A 123 15.49 1.56 -3.82
N SER A 124 16.48 0.76 -4.21
CA SER A 124 17.88 0.92 -3.84
C SER A 124 18.75 0.84 -5.09
N GLY A 125 19.92 1.49 -5.04
CA GLY A 125 20.85 1.53 -6.17
C GLY A 125 21.09 2.94 -6.70
N ASP A 126 21.59 2.99 -7.94
CA ASP A 126 21.88 4.24 -8.64
C ASP A 126 20.61 4.96 -9.10
N LYS A 127 20.78 6.10 -9.79
CA LYS A 127 19.68 6.92 -10.26
C LYS A 127 18.75 6.12 -11.21
N ALA A 128 19.31 5.35 -12.13
CA ALA A 128 18.52 4.60 -13.11
C ALA A 128 17.65 3.53 -12.44
N ALA A 129 18.21 2.77 -11.48
CA ALA A 129 17.47 1.76 -10.74
C ALA A 129 16.31 2.36 -9.92
N LYS A 130 16.53 3.55 -9.33
CA LYS A 130 15.50 4.30 -8.61
C LYS A 130 14.40 4.84 -9.54
N GLU A 131 14.77 5.26 -10.75
CA GLU A 131 13.85 5.71 -11.82
C GLU A 131 12.94 4.55 -12.22
N GLU A 132 13.54 3.39 -12.50
CA GLU A 132 12.79 2.18 -12.83
C GLU A 132 11.86 1.75 -11.68
N ALA A 133 12.33 1.80 -10.44
CA ALA A 133 11.51 1.47 -9.27
C ALA A 133 10.31 2.42 -9.11
N ARG A 134 10.52 3.73 -9.30
CA ARG A 134 9.44 4.74 -9.31
C ARG A 134 8.42 4.43 -10.39
N ASP A 135 8.87 4.15 -11.62
CA ASP A 135 8.01 3.97 -12.78
C ASP A 135 7.16 2.70 -12.66
N LYS A 136 7.76 1.60 -12.17
CA LYS A 136 7.03 0.39 -11.82
C LYS A 136 5.96 0.64 -10.76
N LEU A 137 6.25 1.46 -9.74
CA LEU A 137 5.29 1.82 -8.70
C LEU A 137 4.12 2.65 -9.25
N VAL A 138 4.39 3.60 -10.16
CA VAL A 138 3.33 4.37 -10.84
C VAL A 138 2.38 3.44 -11.59
N VAL A 139 2.92 2.51 -12.38
CA VAL A 139 2.12 1.55 -13.15
C VAL A 139 1.27 0.67 -12.23
N ALA A 140 1.89 0.09 -11.19
CA ALA A 140 1.19 -0.80 -10.26
C ALA A 140 0.06 -0.07 -9.50
N LEU A 141 0.32 1.13 -8.97
CA LEU A 141 -0.71 1.92 -8.29
C LEU A 141 -1.82 2.35 -9.25
N ARG A 142 -1.48 2.68 -10.51
CA ARG A 142 -2.48 2.97 -11.53
C ARG A 142 -3.41 1.77 -11.67
N ASP A 143 -2.87 0.58 -11.88
CA ASP A 143 -3.68 -0.63 -12.10
C ASP A 143 -4.49 -1.02 -10.85
N ILE A 144 -3.94 -0.85 -9.64
CA ILE A 144 -4.67 -1.10 -8.38
C ILE A 144 -5.86 -0.16 -8.21
N THR A 145 -5.74 1.09 -8.64
CA THR A 145 -6.80 2.10 -8.52
C THR A 145 -7.88 1.94 -9.60
N ASP A 146 -7.69 1.08 -10.60
CA ASP A 146 -8.65 0.82 -11.68
C ASP A 146 -10.00 0.30 -11.16
N GLY A 147 -11.09 0.91 -11.61
CA GLY A 147 -12.46 0.50 -11.24
C GLY A 147 -12.82 0.73 -9.77
N ARG A 148 -11.97 1.41 -8.99
CA ARG A 148 -12.23 1.74 -7.59
C ARG A 148 -12.71 3.18 -7.49
N ILE A 149 -14.03 3.38 -7.54
CA ILE A 149 -14.70 4.71 -7.47
C ILE A 149 -14.15 5.59 -6.34
N PHE A 150 -13.77 4.97 -5.22
CA PHE A 150 -13.24 5.66 -4.04
C PHE A 150 -11.76 6.09 -4.14
N LEU A 151 -11.11 5.86 -5.29
CA LEU A 151 -9.72 6.15 -5.65
C LEU A 151 -9.56 6.79 -7.05
N GLU A 152 -10.64 7.29 -7.66
CA GLU A 152 -10.60 7.91 -9.00
C GLU A 152 -9.67 9.12 -9.08
N GLY A 153 -9.58 9.90 -7.99
CA GLY A 153 -8.67 11.03 -7.90
C GLY A 153 -7.22 10.57 -8.01
N GLU A 154 -6.82 9.57 -7.23
CA GLU A 154 -5.49 8.97 -7.27
C GLU A 154 -5.21 8.36 -8.64
N ARG A 155 -6.18 7.67 -9.25
CA ARG A 155 -6.07 7.10 -10.59
C ARG A 155 -5.75 8.18 -11.64
N ALA A 156 -6.46 9.30 -11.60
CA ALA A 156 -6.23 10.41 -12.52
C ALA A 156 -4.80 10.98 -12.37
N ARG A 157 -4.32 11.13 -11.13
CA ARG A 157 -2.96 11.60 -10.83
C ARG A 157 -1.89 10.65 -11.38
N LEU A 158 -2.05 9.35 -11.14
CA LEU A 158 -1.14 8.30 -11.61
C LEU A 158 -1.11 8.18 -13.13
N THR A 159 -2.27 8.31 -13.76
CA THR A 159 -2.39 8.29 -15.23
C THR A 159 -1.62 9.43 -15.86
N ARG A 160 -1.75 10.66 -15.31
CA ARG A 160 -1.02 11.82 -15.81
C ARG A 160 0.49 11.72 -15.55
N ALA A 161 0.89 11.23 -14.38
CA ALA A 161 2.31 11.00 -14.07
C ALA A 161 2.96 10.02 -15.06
N LEU A 162 2.24 8.95 -15.42
CA LEU A 162 2.72 7.98 -16.40
C LEU A 162 2.89 8.59 -17.80
N SER A 163 1.98 9.47 -18.24
CA SER A 163 2.15 10.19 -19.51
C SER A 163 3.43 11.04 -19.53
N ILE A 164 3.72 11.75 -18.43
CA ILE A 164 4.94 12.57 -18.31
C ILE A 164 6.20 11.69 -18.37
N ILE A 165 6.20 10.54 -17.69
CA ILE A 165 7.31 9.57 -17.73
C ILE A 165 7.55 9.10 -19.17
N LYS A 166 6.48 8.74 -19.88
CA LYS A 166 6.55 8.28 -21.27
C LYS A 166 7.09 9.35 -22.23
N GLU A 167 6.56 10.57 -22.14
CA GLU A 167 7.04 11.72 -22.91
C GLU A 167 8.54 11.97 -22.71
N ALA A 168 9.00 11.92 -21.46
CA ALA A 168 10.43 12.11 -21.13
C ALA A 168 11.32 10.99 -21.67
N SER A 169 10.80 9.76 -21.76
CA SER A 169 11.52 8.60 -22.30
C SER A 169 11.52 8.52 -23.84
N GLY A 170 10.77 9.38 -24.52
CA GLY A 170 10.59 9.34 -25.97
C GLY A 170 9.61 8.27 -26.47
N ASP A 171 8.94 7.56 -25.56
CA ASP A 171 7.90 6.57 -25.86
C ASP A 171 6.52 7.25 -25.99
N ILE A 172 6.35 7.99 -27.09
CA ILE A 172 5.07 8.64 -27.43
C ILE A 172 4.23 7.65 -28.23
N SER A 173 3.23 7.04 -27.58
CA SER A 173 2.21 6.19 -28.21
C SER A 173 0.82 6.73 -27.99
#